data_AF-R6YCA0-F1
#
_entry.id   AF-R6YCA0-F1
#
_cell.length_a   1.000
_cell.length_b   1.000
_cell.length_c   1.000
_cell.angle_alpha   90.00
_cell.angle_beta   90.00
_cell.angle_gamma   90.00
#
_symmetry.space_group_name_H-M   'P 1'
#
loop_
_entity.id
_entity.type
_entity.pdbx_description
1 polymer ?
#
loop_
_entity_poly.entity_id
_entity_poly.type
_entity_poly.pdbx_seq_one_letter_code
_entity_poly.pdbx_strand_id
1 'polypeptide(L)'
;MPALFSQLFQLLSQALYLLLHVTGGGTFPRALSAAQERQCLEEMAQGSQAARQKLIEHNLRLVAHIIKKYYASQNDQEDLISIGTIGLIKAIDTFDPAKGIRLSSYASRCIENEILMFFRSGRKSAQDVSLNEPIDTDKEGNALTILDTMAVDDTIVESIDTKMKSEKLYRFLQSSLTPREREVVCRRYGLLGFAPQPQRVVAKRLGISRSYISRIEKKALEKLRRQFQQERLL
;
A
#
# COMPACT_ATOMS: atom_id res chain seq x y z
N MET A 1 55.77 16.08 -2.81
CA MET A 1 54.80 17.15 -2.47
C MET A 1 53.36 16.67 -2.24
N PRO A 2 52.75 15.73 -3.01
CA PRO A 2 51.33 15.36 -2.80
C PRO A 2 51.07 14.47 -1.57
N ALA A 3 52.04 13.64 -1.17
CA ALA A 3 51.90 12.75 -0.01
C ALA A 3 51.84 13.48 1.35
N LEU A 4 52.53 14.63 1.47
CA LEU A 4 52.47 15.47 2.67
C LEU A 4 51.10 16.14 2.82
N PHE A 5 50.48 16.51 1.70
CA PHE A 5 49.14 17.11 1.68
C PHE A 5 48.06 16.10 2.05
N SER A 6 48.15 14.85 1.56
CA SER A 6 47.20 13.79 1.93
C SER A 6 47.33 13.38 3.40
N GLN A 7 48.56 13.32 3.93
CA GLN A 7 48.80 13.06 5.36
C GLN A 7 48.28 14.18 6.26
N LEU A 8 48.49 15.44 5.87
CA LEU A 8 47.95 16.59 6.60
C LEU A 8 46.41 16.59 6.56
N PHE A 9 45.81 16.26 5.43
CA PHE A 9 44.36 16.15 5.29
C PHE A 9 43.78 15.01 6.14
N GLN A 10 44.47 13.86 6.21
CA GLN A 10 44.09 12.74 7.09
C GLN A 10 44.22 13.10 8.58
N LEU A 11 45.29 13.80 8.97
CA LEU A 11 45.44 14.28 10.35
C LEU A 11 44.37 15.31 10.71
N LEU A 12 44.02 16.20 9.78
CA LEU A 12 42.97 17.20 9.98
C LEU A 12 41.59 16.55 10.06
N SER A 13 41.32 15.53 9.24
CA SER A 13 40.05 14.78 9.32
C SER A 13 39.95 13.97 10.61
N GLN A 14 41.02 13.29 11.04
CA GLN A 14 41.06 12.58 12.32
C GLN A 14 40.91 13.54 13.51
N ALA A 15 41.55 14.72 13.45
CA ALA A 15 41.39 15.75 14.45
C ALA A 15 39.95 16.28 14.50
N LEU A 16 39.31 16.51 13.34
CA LEU A 16 37.89 16.88 13.26
C LEU A 16 36.97 15.79 13.82
N TYR A 17 37.22 14.51 13.51
CA TYR A 17 36.49 13.39 14.10
C TYR A 17 36.63 13.36 15.62
N LEU A 18 37.84 13.53 16.15
CA LEU A 18 38.09 13.61 17.58
C LEU A 18 37.37 14.80 18.22
N LEU A 19 37.41 15.98 17.59
CA LEU A 19 36.76 17.19 18.10
C LEU A 19 35.24 17.06 18.11
N LEU A 20 34.66 16.45 17.06
CA LEU A 20 33.23 16.16 16.97
C LEU A 20 32.81 15.12 18.03
N HIS A 21 33.67 14.14 18.30
CA HIS A 21 33.40 13.09 19.28
C HIS A 21 33.57 13.57 20.74
N VAL A 22 34.56 14.45 21.00
CA VAL A 22 34.85 15.00 22.32
C VAL A 22 33.81 16.04 22.76
N THR A 23 33.16 16.72 21.82
CA THR A 23 32.03 17.63 22.11
C THR A 23 30.71 16.87 22.33
N GLY A 24 30.64 15.59 21.99
CA GLY A 24 29.51 14.71 22.24
C GLY A 24 29.48 14.16 23.66
N GLY A 25 29.22 15.01 24.65
CA GLY A 25 29.01 14.62 26.04
C GLY A 25 27.73 13.77 26.23
N GLY A 26 27.71 12.54 25.71
CA GLY A 26 26.52 11.70 25.63
C GLY A 26 25.45 12.30 24.72
N THR A 27 25.05 11.59 23.67
CA THR A 27 24.09 12.06 22.65
C THR A 27 22.75 12.58 23.21
N PHE A 28 22.42 12.27 24.46
CA PHE A 28 21.20 12.71 25.15
C PHE A 28 21.50 13.27 26.55
N PRO A 29 20.75 14.27 27.03
CA PRO A 29 20.88 14.80 28.39
C PRO A 29 20.48 13.75 29.45
N ARG A 30 20.99 13.92 30.69
CA ARG A 30 20.66 13.01 31.81
C ARG A 30 19.22 13.19 32.24
N ALA A 31 18.58 12.16 32.79
CA ALA A 31 17.21 12.25 33.29
C ALA A 31 17.06 13.42 34.28
N LEU A 32 15.91 14.10 34.21
CA LEU A 32 15.57 15.19 35.13
C LEU A 32 15.41 14.66 36.55
N SER A 33 15.68 15.50 37.54
CA SER A 33 15.29 15.20 38.92
C SER A 33 13.77 15.22 39.08
N ALA A 34 13.24 14.53 40.09
CA ALA A 34 11.79 14.46 40.33
C ALA A 34 11.13 15.84 40.52
N ALA A 35 11.85 16.80 41.11
CA ALA A 35 11.37 18.18 41.26
C ALA A 35 11.30 18.91 39.90
N GLN A 36 12.33 18.77 39.07
CA GLN A 36 12.37 19.37 37.72
C GLN A 36 11.34 18.74 36.78
N GLU A 37 11.13 17.43 36.88
CA GLU A 37 10.11 16.72 36.09
C GLU A 37 8.72 17.28 36.41
N ARG A 38 8.39 17.44 37.70
CA ARG A 38 7.10 18.04 38.12
C ARG A 38 6.94 19.46 37.61
N GLN A 39 7.97 20.30 37.74
CA GLN A 39 7.94 21.67 37.22
C GLN A 39 7.69 21.69 35.70
N CYS A 40 8.39 20.85 34.94
CA CYS A 40 8.20 20.80 33.49
C CYS A 40 6.79 20.30 33.12
N LEU A 41 6.21 19.37 33.89
CA LEU A 41 4.84 18.91 33.68
C LEU A 41 3.80 20.01 33.96
N GLU A 42 4.02 20.83 35.00
CA GLU A 42 3.17 21.99 35.32
C GLU A 42 3.26 23.07 34.23
N GLU A 43 4.46 23.39 33.77
CA GLU A 43 4.68 24.33 32.65
C GLU A 43 4.08 23.81 31.33
N MET A 44 4.15 22.50 31.10
CA MET A 44 3.54 21.87 29.93
C MET A 44 2.01 21.91 29.99
N ALA A 45 1.41 21.75 31.17
CA ALA A 45 -0.03 21.91 31.38
C ALA A 45 -0.52 23.34 31.07
N GLN A 46 0.37 24.33 31.19
CA GLN A 46 0.13 25.73 30.80
C GLN A 46 0.38 25.99 29.29
N GLY A 47 0.75 24.96 28.53
CA GLY A 47 0.98 25.04 27.08
C GLY A 47 2.42 25.34 26.66
N SER A 48 3.39 25.26 27.58
CA SER A 48 4.81 25.49 27.25
C SER A 48 5.39 24.38 26.37
N GLN A 49 5.67 24.71 25.11
CA GLN A 49 6.36 23.79 24.19
C GLN A 49 7.81 23.51 24.60
N ALA A 50 8.49 24.47 25.24
CA ALA A 50 9.85 24.29 25.71
C ALA A 50 9.92 23.24 26.84
N ALA A 51 8.96 23.25 27.75
CA ALA A 51 8.87 22.25 28.81
C ALA A 51 8.60 20.85 28.26
N ARG A 52 7.71 20.75 27.26
CA ARG A 52 7.44 19.50 26.52
C ARG A 52 8.71 18.95 25.86
N GLN A 53 9.43 19.78 25.12
CA GLN A 53 10.66 19.38 24.44
C GLN A 53 11.71 18.89 25.44
N LYS A 54 11.87 19.60 26.56
CA LYS A 54 12.78 19.22 27.64
C LYS A 54 12.41 17.86 28.26
N LEU A 55 11.12 17.58 28.47
CA LEU A 55 10.68 16.26 28.94
C LEU A 55 11.01 15.15 27.93
N ILE A 56 10.86 15.40 26.63
CA ILE A 56 11.19 14.43 25.58
C ILE A 56 12.69 14.13 25.60
N GLU A 57 13.54 15.15 25.46
CA GLU A 57 14.99 15.01 25.31
C GLU A 57 15.65 14.28 26.49
N HIS A 58 15.24 14.62 27.71
CA HIS A 58 15.77 14.01 28.93
C HIS A 58 15.31 12.57 29.15
N ASN A 59 14.28 12.10 28.42
CA ASN A 59 13.76 10.74 28.50
C ASN A 59 14.13 9.87 27.27
N LEU A 60 14.85 10.39 26.27
CA LEU A 60 15.25 9.60 25.09
C LEU A 60 16.13 8.38 25.43
N ARG A 61 16.91 8.43 26.51
CA ARG A 61 17.70 7.28 26.98
C ARG A 61 16.82 6.08 27.35
N LEU A 62 15.58 6.32 27.80
CA LEU A 62 14.62 5.25 28.11
C LEU A 62 14.23 4.49 26.84
N VAL A 63 13.99 5.21 25.74
CA VAL A 63 13.66 4.61 24.44
C VAL A 63 14.79 3.67 23.99
N ALA A 64 16.03 4.16 24.00
CA ALA A 64 17.20 3.35 23.65
C ALA A 64 17.37 2.13 24.56
N HIS A 65 17.04 2.23 25.85
CA HIS A 65 17.08 1.10 26.77
C HIS A 65 16.02 0.04 26.46
N ILE A 66 14.79 0.45 26.15
CA ILE A 66 13.67 -0.45 25.85
C ILE A 66 13.92 -1.21 24.53
N ILE A 67 14.45 -0.53 23.52
CA ILE A 67 14.68 -1.13 22.19
C ILE A 67 15.70 -2.27 22.24
N LYS A 68 16.69 -2.21 23.15
CA LYS A 68 17.68 -3.29 23.34
C LYS A 68 17.04 -4.67 23.60
N LYS A 69 15.82 -4.71 24.14
CA LYS A 69 15.05 -5.94 24.38
C LYS A 69 14.66 -6.67 23.08
N TYR A 70 14.56 -5.95 21.96
CA TYR A 70 13.92 -6.44 20.73
C TYR A 70 14.91 -6.99 19.68
N TYR A 71 16.20 -7.18 20.01
CA TYR A 71 17.27 -7.77 19.16
C TYR A 71 17.01 -7.63 17.64
N ALA A 72 17.19 -6.42 17.12
CA ALA A 72 16.92 -6.09 15.73
C ALA A 72 18.22 -5.82 14.95
N SER A 73 18.19 -5.99 13.62
CA SER A 73 19.33 -5.65 12.75
C SER A 73 19.65 -4.15 12.84
N GLN A 74 20.85 -3.71 12.42
CA GLN A 74 21.23 -2.29 12.57
C GLN A 74 20.26 -1.31 11.90
N ASN A 75 19.74 -1.66 10.71
CA ASN A 75 18.74 -0.85 10.02
C ASN A 75 17.42 -0.81 10.82
N ASP A 76 17.00 -1.93 11.38
CA ASP A 76 15.77 -1.99 12.19
C ASP A 76 15.91 -1.19 13.50
N GLN A 77 17.12 -1.03 14.05
CA GLN A 77 17.33 -0.28 15.29
C GLN A 77 17.02 1.21 15.12
N GLU A 78 17.39 1.83 14.00
CA GLU A 78 17.09 3.24 13.72
C GLU A 78 15.58 3.49 13.60
N ASP A 79 14.88 2.58 12.91
CA ASP A 79 13.43 2.61 12.78
C ASP A 79 12.75 2.43 14.15
N LEU A 80 13.20 1.46 14.95
CA LEU A 80 12.69 1.23 16.29
C LEU A 80 12.94 2.42 17.22
N ILE A 81 14.07 3.13 17.08
CA ILE A 81 14.33 4.37 17.84
C ILE A 81 13.32 5.44 17.46
N SER A 82 13.07 5.61 16.17
CA SER A 82 12.10 6.60 15.66
C SER A 82 10.68 6.28 16.16
N ILE A 83 10.25 5.03 16.07
CA ILE A 83 8.93 4.56 16.52
C ILE A 83 8.80 4.66 18.05
N GLY A 84 9.83 4.25 18.77
CA GLY A 84 9.86 4.37 20.23
C GLY A 84 9.81 5.83 20.68
N THR A 85 10.42 6.75 19.92
CA THR A 85 10.35 8.19 20.18
C THR A 85 8.92 8.72 19.98
N ILE A 86 8.19 8.24 18.97
CA ILE A 86 6.75 8.55 18.80
C ILE A 86 5.96 8.06 20.03
N GLY A 87 6.26 6.87 20.54
CA GLY A 87 5.62 6.34 21.76
C GLY A 87 5.92 7.18 23.01
N LEU A 88 7.15 7.67 23.15
CA LEU A 88 7.53 8.58 24.24
C LEU A 88 6.79 9.92 24.13
N ILE A 89 6.71 10.49 22.93
CA ILE A 89 5.99 11.73 22.67
C ILE A 89 4.52 11.60 23.07
N LYS A 90 3.85 10.54 22.59
CA LYS A 90 2.46 10.22 22.95
C LYS A 90 2.30 10.06 24.46
N ALA A 91 3.26 9.42 25.13
CA ALA A 91 3.22 9.25 26.57
C ALA A 91 3.28 10.58 27.31
N ILE A 92 4.17 11.49 26.90
CA ILE A 92 4.31 12.81 27.52
C ILE A 92 3.06 13.66 27.28
N ASP A 93 2.50 13.63 26.06
CA ASP A 93 1.31 14.39 25.70
C ASP A 93 0.05 13.94 26.45
N THR A 94 -0.01 12.67 26.88
CA THR A 94 -1.19 12.06 27.53
C THR A 94 -0.98 11.72 29.01
N PHE A 95 0.18 12.04 29.57
CA PHE A 95 0.52 11.70 30.94
C PHE A 95 -0.33 12.51 31.94
N ASP A 96 -0.85 11.82 32.95
CA ASP A 96 -1.64 12.41 34.02
C ASP A 96 -0.95 12.17 35.39
N PRO A 97 -0.39 13.22 36.01
CA PRO A 97 0.24 13.12 37.32
C PRO A 97 -0.69 12.69 38.46
N ALA A 98 -2.01 12.92 38.34
CA ALA A 98 -2.97 12.61 39.39
C ALA A 98 -3.12 11.10 39.65
N LYS A 99 -2.71 10.27 38.69
CA LYS A 99 -2.76 8.80 38.78
C LYS A 99 -1.66 8.21 39.66
N GLY A 100 -0.72 9.01 40.16
CA GLY A 100 0.29 8.57 41.13
C GLY A 100 1.35 7.61 40.59
N ILE A 101 1.44 7.43 39.27
CA ILE A 101 2.45 6.60 38.61
C ILE A 101 3.63 7.45 38.13
N ARG A 102 4.84 6.87 38.10
CA ARG A 102 6.02 7.56 37.54
C ARG A 102 5.88 7.71 36.03
N LEU A 103 6.28 8.86 35.49
CA LEU A 103 6.28 9.14 34.04
C LEU A 103 7.04 8.05 33.27
N SER A 104 8.22 7.64 33.76
CA SER A 104 9.01 6.57 33.14
C SER A 104 8.27 5.24 33.04
N SER A 105 7.46 4.87 34.05
CA SER A 105 6.69 3.63 34.03
C SER A 105 5.55 3.69 33.01
N TYR A 106 4.88 4.84 32.88
CA TYR A 106 3.86 5.06 31.86
C TYR A 106 4.46 5.09 30.45
N ALA A 107 5.52 5.88 30.27
CA ALA A 107 6.23 6.02 29.00
C ALA A 107 6.76 4.68 28.49
N SER A 108 7.31 3.83 29.37
CA SER A 108 7.75 2.49 28.97
C SER A 108 6.63 1.67 28.33
N ARG A 109 5.40 1.71 28.88
CA ARG A 109 4.25 1.00 28.31
C ARG A 109 3.85 1.54 26.95
N CYS A 110 3.85 2.86 26.78
CA CYS A 110 3.53 3.51 25.50
C CYS A 110 4.59 3.19 24.43
N ILE A 111 5.87 3.25 24.77
CA ILE A 111 6.99 2.92 23.88
C ILE A 111 6.89 1.45 23.45
N GLU A 112 6.72 0.52 24.39
CA GLU A 112 6.53 -0.90 24.07
C GLU A 112 5.31 -1.12 23.16
N ASN A 113 4.20 -0.42 23.41
CA ASN A 113 3.00 -0.57 22.61
C ASN A 113 3.20 -0.11 21.16
N GLU A 114 3.83 1.04 20.93
CA GLU A 114 4.08 1.53 19.56
C GLU A 114 5.04 0.59 18.79
N ILE A 115 6.08 0.10 19.44
CA ILE A 115 6.99 -0.90 18.88
C ILE A 115 6.21 -2.18 18.49
N LEU A 116 5.33 -2.65 19.38
CA LEU A 116 4.49 -3.81 19.08
C LEU A 116 3.49 -3.54 17.95
N MET A 117 2.94 -2.32 17.84
CA MET A 117 2.08 -1.95 16.71
C MET A 117 2.84 -2.02 15.39
N PHE A 118 4.08 -1.52 15.37
CA PHE A 118 4.95 -1.59 14.18
C PHE A 118 5.19 -3.03 13.72
N PHE A 119 5.54 -3.93 14.65
CA PHE A 119 5.70 -5.35 14.30
C PHE A 119 4.40 -5.99 13.81
N ARG A 120 3.23 -5.58 14.33
CA ARG A 120 1.92 -6.08 13.85
C ARG A 120 1.61 -5.60 12.44
N SER A 121 1.95 -4.36 12.09
CA SER A 121 1.79 -3.88 10.71
C SER A 121 2.75 -4.59 9.75
N GLY A 122 3.99 -4.83 10.16
CA GLY A 122 4.98 -5.55 9.33
C GLY A 122 4.59 -7.00 9.03
N ARG A 123 3.91 -7.69 9.97
CA ARG A 123 3.43 -9.06 9.75
C ARG A 123 2.45 -9.20 8.58
N LYS A 124 1.73 -8.15 8.19
CA LYS A 124 0.79 -8.22 7.07
C LYS A 124 1.49 -8.45 5.73
N SER A 125 2.73 -7.96 5.59
CA SER A 125 3.55 -8.14 4.39
C SER A 125 4.73 -9.09 4.59
N ALA A 126 4.86 -9.72 5.77
CA ALA A 126 5.93 -10.67 6.04
C ALA A 126 5.81 -11.98 5.23
N GLN A 127 4.65 -12.25 4.63
CA GLN A 127 4.45 -13.37 3.71
C GLN A 127 4.48 -12.95 2.24
N ASP A 128 4.66 -11.65 1.97
CA ASP A 128 4.73 -11.15 0.60
C ASP A 128 6.14 -11.45 0.07
N VAL A 129 6.21 -12.19 -1.02
CA VAL A 129 7.46 -12.53 -1.71
C VAL A 129 7.57 -11.64 -2.94
N SER A 130 8.76 -11.13 -3.21
CA SER A 130 8.99 -10.31 -4.40
C SER A 130 8.88 -11.17 -5.65
N LEU A 131 8.13 -10.71 -6.66
CA LEU A 131 8.03 -11.43 -7.94
C LEU A 131 9.37 -11.54 -8.68
N ASN A 132 10.31 -10.65 -8.38
CA ASN A 132 11.66 -10.64 -8.95
C ASN A 132 12.66 -11.48 -8.13
N GLU A 133 12.21 -12.15 -7.07
CA GLU A 133 13.07 -13.01 -6.28
C GLU A 133 13.44 -14.26 -7.09
N PRO A 134 14.75 -14.61 -7.17
CA PRO A 134 15.18 -15.77 -7.93
C PRO A 134 14.79 -17.06 -7.19
N ILE A 135 14.05 -17.94 -7.86
CA ILE A 135 13.67 -19.26 -7.35
C ILE A 135 14.77 -20.29 -7.68
N ASP A 136 15.30 -20.24 -8.90
CA ASP A 136 16.24 -21.25 -9.42
C ASP A 136 17.22 -20.61 -10.41
N THR A 137 18.24 -21.36 -10.83
CA THR A 137 19.19 -20.95 -11.86
C THR A 137 19.05 -21.89 -13.06
N ASP A 138 18.94 -21.32 -14.26
CA ASP A 138 18.95 -22.12 -15.48
C ASP A 138 20.34 -22.75 -15.74
N LYS A 139 20.44 -23.57 -16.79
CA LYS A 139 21.71 -24.20 -17.18
C LYS A 139 22.77 -23.21 -17.72
N GLU A 140 22.36 -21.98 -18.00
CA GLU A 140 23.17 -20.90 -18.57
C GLU A 140 23.61 -19.88 -17.50
N GLY A 141 23.17 -20.06 -16.24
CA GLY A 141 23.50 -19.20 -15.11
C GLY A 141 22.54 -18.02 -14.91
N ASN A 142 21.46 -17.91 -15.66
CA ASN A 142 20.45 -16.87 -15.47
C ASN A 142 19.50 -17.25 -14.34
N ALA A 143 19.16 -16.26 -13.51
CA ALA A 143 18.25 -16.46 -12.39
C ALA A 143 16.79 -16.49 -12.88
N LEU A 144 16.11 -17.61 -12.64
CA LEU A 144 14.70 -17.79 -12.91
C LEU A 144 13.89 -17.16 -11.77
N THR A 145 13.03 -16.20 -12.08
CA THR A 145 12.23 -15.49 -11.08
C THR A 145 10.81 -16.07 -10.95
N ILE A 146 10.09 -15.69 -9.90
CA ILE A 146 8.67 -16.03 -9.75
C ILE A 146 7.87 -15.54 -10.96
N LEU A 147 8.16 -14.32 -11.42
CA LEU A 147 7.48 -13.71 -12.57
C LEU A 147 7.55 -14.58 -13.83
N ASP A 148 8.70 -15.22 -14.08
CA ASP A 148 8.91 -16.07 -15.27
C ASP A 148 8.06 -17.35 -15.25
N THR A 149 7.60 -17.77 -14.07
CA THR A 149 6.79 -18.97 -13.87
C THR A 149 5.29 -18.68 -13.84
N MET A 150 4.88 -17.41 -13.69
CA MET A 150 3.48 -17.03 -13.59
C MET A 150 2.77 -17.12 -14.95
N ALA A 151 1.73 -17.93 -15.04
CA ALA A 151 0.84 -17.96 -16.20
C ALA A 151 -0.20 -16.83 -16.11
N VAL A 152 -0.57 -16.28 -17.26
CA VAL A 152 -1.72 -15.38 -17.41
C VAL A 152 -2.89 -16.20 -17.97
N ASP A 153 -4.08 -16.03 -17.39
CA ASP A 153 -5.27 -16.77 -17.81
C ASP A 153 -5.70 -16.44 -19.25
N ASP A 154 -5.46 -15.20 -19.69
CA ASP A 154 -5.82 -14.74 -21.04
C ASP A 154 -4.79 -15.23 -22.07
N THR A 155 -5.16 -16.27 -22.81
CA THR A 155 -4.37 -16.69 -23.97
C THR A 155 -4.65 -15.79 -25.19
N ILE A 156 -3.62 -15.55 -26.00
CA ILE A 156 -3.76 -14.82 -27.29
C ILE A 156 -4.89 -15.45 -28.14
N VAL A 157 -5.05 -16.77 -28.06
CA VAL A 157 -6.09 -17.53 -28.77
C VAL A 157 -7.49 -17.07 -28.38
N GLU A 158 -7.78 -16.88 -27.10
CA GLU A 158 -9.09 -16.43 -26.62
C GLU A 158 -9.40 -14.99 -27.05
N SER A 159 -8.38 -14.12 -27.06
CA SER A 159 -8.53 -12.74 -27.53
C SER A 159 -8.88 -12.68 -29.03
N ILE A 160 -8.24 -13.54 -29.84
CA ILE A 160 -8.49 -13.64 -31.28
C ILE A 160 -9.88 -14.20 -31.53
N ASP A 161 -10.26 -15.29 -30.84
CA ASP A 161 -11.57 -15.91 -30.98
C ASP A 161 -12.70 -14.93 -30.59
N THR A 162 -12.52 -14.17 -29.50
CA THR A 162 -13.46 -13.12 -29.07
C THR A 162 -13.62 -12.03 -30.13
N LYS A 163 -12.51 -11.59 -30.73
CA LYS A 163 -12.51 -10.59 -31.80
C LYS A 163 -13.21 -11.12 -33.05
N MET A 164 -12.89 -12.33 -33.49
CA MET A 164 -13.54 -12.98 -34.64
C MET A 164 -15.05 -13.17 -34.42
N LYS A 165 -15.46 -13.64 -33.24
CA LYS A 165 -16.88 -13.76 -32.87
C LYS A 165 -17.60 -12.41 -32.89
N SER A 166 -16.93 -11.36 -32.41
CA SER A 166 -17.49 -10.00 -32.40
C SER A 166 -17.69 -9.46 -33.83
N GLU A 167 -16.71 -9.64 -34.72
CA GLU A 167 -16.83 -9.24 -36.13
C GLU A 167 -17.97 -10.00 -36.84
N LYS A 168 -18.08 -11.32 -36.62
CA LYS A 168 -19.19 -12.15 -37.12
C LYS A 168 -20.54 -11.65 -36.60
N LEU A 169 -20.64 -11.32 -35.32
CA LEU A 169 -21.85 -10.76 -34.73
C LEU A 169 -22.27 -9.47 -35.45
N TYR A 170 -21.35 -8.53 -35.64
CA TYR A 170 -21.66 -7.27 -36.34
C TYR A 170 -22.11 -7.49 -37.79
N ARG A 171 -21.51 -8.45 -38.50
CA ARG A 171 -21.94 -8.85 -39.84
C ARG A 171 -23.38 -9.39 -39.85
N PHE A 172 -23.70 -10.33 -38.95
CA PHE A 172 -25.03 -10.93 -38.88
C PHE A 172 -26.11 -9.96 -38.39
N LEU A 173 -25.77 -9.02 -37.51
CA LEU A 173 -26.69 -7.94 -37.12
C LEU A 173 -27.13 -7.10 -38.32
N GLN A 174 -26.27 -6.94 -39.33
CA GLN A 174 -26.58 -6.19 -40.54
C GLN A 174 -27.31 -7.05 -41.60
N SER A 175 -26.90 -8.29 -41.81
CA SER A 175 -27.43 -9.14 -42.89
C SER A 175 -28.70 -9.92 -42.52
N SER A 176 -28.86 -10.33 -41.25
CA SER A 176 -29.84 -11.35 -40.86
C SER A 176 -31.05 -10.79 -40.10
N LEU A 177 -30.93 -9.57 -39.57
CA LEU A 177 -31.98 -8.91 -38.80
C LEU A 177 -32.63 -7.79 -39.59
N THR A 178 -33.95 -7.67 -39.45
CA THR A 178 -34.67 -6.49 -39.95
C THR A 178 -34.25 -5.24 -39.16
N PRO A 179 -34.42 -4.03 -39.71
CA PRO A 179 -34.05 -2.79 -39.00
C PRO A 179 -34.65 -2.68 -37.59
N ARG A 180 -35.89 -3.16 -37.44
CA ARG A 180 -36.62 -3.16 -36.15
C ARG A 180 -36.08 -4.21 -35.17
N GLU A 181 -35.75 -5.41 -35.63
CA GLU A 181 -35.11 -6.44 -34.79
C GLU A 181 -33.71 -5.98 -34.34
N ARG A 182 -32.93 -5.42 -35.25
CA ARG A 182 -31.59 -4.89 -34.98
C ARG A 182 -31.63 -3.79 -33.93
N GLU A 183 -32.55 -2.83 -34.04
CA GLU A 183 -32.67 -1.75 -33.05
C GLU A 183 -32.99 -2.30 -31.65
N VAL A 184 -33.90 -3.27 -31.54
CA VAL A 184 -34.22 -3.91 -30.27
C VAL A 184 -32.98 -4.60 -29.67
N VAL A 185 -32.27 -5.42 -30.45
CA VAL A 185 -31.08 -6.15 -29.97
C VAL A 185 -29.97 -5.17 -29.56
N CYS A 186 -29.69 -4.14 -30.37
CA CYS A 186 -28.61 -3.19 -30.07
C CYS A 186 -28.88 -2.40 -28.79
N ARG A 187 -30.13 -1.95 -28.56
CA ARG A 187 -30.50 -1.27 -27.32
C ARG A 187 -30.53 -2.19 -26.11
N ARG A 188 -30.94 -3.45 -26.27
CA ARG A 188 -31.00 -4.42 -25.16
C ARG A 188 -29.62 -4.80 -24.62
N TYR A 189 -28.67 -5.04 -25.52
CA TYR A 189 -27.32 -5.52 -25.19
C TYR A 189 -26.25 -4.43 -25.21
N GLY A 190 -26.60 -3.20 -25.60
CA GLY A 190 -25.67 -2.08 -25.63
C GLY A 190 -24.65 -2.16 -26.77
N LEU A 191 -25.09 -2.55 -27.96
CA LEU A 191 -24.26 -2.65 -29.15
C LEU A 191 -24.36 -1.36 -29.99
N LEU A 192 -23.40 -1.10 -30.88
CA LEU A 192 -23.39 0.07 -31.78
C LEU A 192 -23.49 1.42 -31.03
N GLY A 193 -22.84 1.54 -29.88
CA GLY A 193 -22.80 2.78 -29.09
C GLY A 193 -24.03 3.06 -28.24
N PHE A 194 -25.00 2.14 -28.16
CA PHE A 194 -26.10 2.24 -27.20
C PHE A 194 -25.69 1.75 -25.81
N ALA A 195 -26.27 2.33 -24.76
CA ALA A 195 -26.21 1.75 -23.43
C ALA A 195 -27.20 0.55 -23.30
N PRO A 196 -26.87 -0.52 -22.55
CA PRO A 196 -27.78 -1.62 -22.29
C PRO A 196 -29.08 -1.16 -21.61
N GLN A 197 -30.23 -1.46 -22.20
CA GLN A 197 -31.55 -1.03 -21.71
C GLN A 197 -32.45 -2.22 -21.35
N PRO A 198 -33.23 -2.14 -20.25
CA PRO A 198 -34.21 -3.16 -19.92
C PRO A 198 -35.38 -3.14 -20.93
N GLN A 199 -36.01 -4.30 -21.18
CA GLN A 199 -37.13 -4.44 -22.14
C GLN A 199 -38.22 -3.38 -21.95
N ARG A 200 -38.55 -3.03 -20.70
CA ARG A 200 -39.56 -2.02 -20.36
C ARG A 200 -39.22 -0.63 -20.93
N VAL A 201 -37.94 -0.25 -20.94
CA VAL A 201 -37.46 1.05 -21.43
C VAL A 201 -37.49 1.07 -22.96
N VAL A 202 -37.03 -0.02 -23.58
CA VAL A 202 -37.10 -0.18 -25.04
C VAL A 202 -38.57 -0.17 -25.52
N ALA A 203 -39.48 -0.79 -24.75
CA ALA A 203 -40.91 -0.87 -25.05
C ALA A 203 -41.58 0.50 -25.07
N LYS A 204 -41.33 1.30 -24.01
CA LYS A 204 -41.80 2.68 -23.94
C LYS A 204 -41.28 3.51 -25.11
N ARG A 205 -39.99 3.37 -25.47
CA ARG A 205 -39.37 4.14 -26.55
C ARG A 205 -39.91 3.77 -27.94
N LEU A 206 -40.18 2.49 -28.19
CA LEU A 206 -40.71 1.99 -29.47
C LEU A 206 -42.24 2.01 -29.56
N GLY A 207 -42.94 2.49 -28.52
CA GLY A 207 -44.41 2.59 -28.50
C GLY A 207 -45.13 1.23 -28.57
N ILE A 208 -44.50 0.16 -28.07
CA ILE A 208 -45.02 -1.22 -28.15
C ILE A 208 -45.03 -1.90 -26.80
N SER A 209 -45.83 -2.96 -26.66
CA SER A 209 -45.91 -3.70 -25.39
C SER A 209 -44.59 -4.42 -25.07
N ARG A 210 -44.28 -4.55 -23.77
CA ARG A 210 -43.13 -5.33 -23.30
C ARG A 210 -43.14 -6.76 -23.83
N SER A 211 -44.31 -7.40 -23.87
CA SER A 211 -44.47 -8.76 -24.40
C SER A 211 -44.10 -8.84 -25.88
N TYR A 212 -44.49 -7.83 -26.67
CA TYR A 212 -44.13 -7.77 -28.08
C TYR A 212 -42.61 -7.61 -28.29
N ILE A 213 -41.93 -6.79 -27.47
CA ILE A 213 -40.45 -6.72 -27.49
C ILE A 213 -39.81 -8.05 -27.16
N SER A 214 -40.29 -8.76 -26.13
CA SER A 214 -39.75 -10.06 -25.77
C SER A 214 -39.86 -11.07 -26.92
N ARG A 215 -40.95 -11.03 -27.69
CA ARG A 215 -41.12 -11.86 -28.90
C ARG A 215 -40.13 -11.47 -30.01
N ILE A 216 -39.92 -10.17 -30.24
CA ILE A 216 -38.93 -9.67 -31.23
C ILE A 216 -37.51 -10.08 -30.83
N GLU A 217 -37.13 -9.87 -29.57
CA GLU A 217 -35.82 -10.24 -29.03
C GLU A 217 -35.56 -11.74 -29.19
N LYS A 218 -36.53 -12.59 -28.80
CA LYS A 218 -36.41 -14.04 -28.96
C LYS A 218 -36.23 -14.44 -30.43
N LYS A 219 -37.05 -13.90 -31.34
CA LYS A 219 -36.96 -14.19 -32.78
C LYS A 219 -35.62 -13.74 -33.38
N ALA A 220 -35.13 -12.56 -32.97
CA ALA A 220 -33.85 -12.03 -33.42
C ALA A 220 -32.68 -12.90 -32.94
N LEU A 221 -32.67 -13.30 -31.67
CA LEU A 221 -31.64 -14.18 -31.12
C LEU A 221 -31.64 -15.57 -31.76
N GLU A 222 -32.81 -16.14 -32.06
CA GLU A 222 -32.92 -17.41 -32.78
C GLU A 222 -32.33 -17.33 -34.20
N LYS A 223 -32.56 -16.22 -34.92
CA LYS A 223 -31.94 -15.98 -36.24
C LYS A 223 -30.43 -15.88 -36.13
N LEU A 224 -29.91 -15.08 -35.19
CA LEU A 224 -28.47 -14.93 -34.97
C LEU A 224 -27.82 -16.28 -34.61
N ARG A 225 -28.46 -17.06 -33.72
CA ARG A 225 -27.98 -18.39 -33.32
C ARG A 225 -27.88 -19.35 -34.49
N ARG A 226 -28.87 -19.37 -35.40
CA ARG A 226 -28.84 -20.23 -36.60
C ARG A 226 -27.68 -19.87 -37.52
N GLN A 227 -27.42 -18.58 -37.73
CA GLN A 227 -26.31 -18.12 -38.57
C GLN A 227 -24.95 -18.47 -37.96
N PHE A 228 -24.80 -18.26 -36.65
CA PHE A 228 -23.59 -18.67 -35.92
C PHE A 228 -23.35 -20.18 -35.97
N GLN A 229 -24.40 -21.01 -35.99
CA GLN A 229 -24.27 -22.46 -36.10
C GLN A 229 -23.91 -22.90 -37.53
N GLN A 230 -24.50 -22.28 -38.55
CA GLN A 230 -24.21 -22.59 -39.96
C GLN A 230 -22.75 -22.27 -40.32
N GLU A 231 -22.24 -21.12 -39.90
CA GLU A 231 -20.85 -20.71 -40.16
C GLU A 231 -19.82 -21.38 -39.23
N ARG A 232 -20.25 -22.23 -38.29
CA ARG A 232 -19.37 -23.07 -37.46
C ARG A 232 -19.17 -24.47 -38.05
N LEU A 233 -19.97 -24.84 -39.05
CA LEU A 233 -19.95 -26.13 -39.74
C LEU A 233 -19.23 -26.05 -41.10
N LEU A 234 -18.79 -24.85 -41.49
CA LEU A 234 -17.93 -24.55 -42.64
C LEU A 234 -16.54 -24.22 -42.12
#